data_AF-A0A929JRW3-F1
#
_entry.id   AF-A0A929JRW3-F1
#
_cell.length_a   1.000
_cell.length_b   1.000
_cell.length_c   1.000
_cell.angle_alpha   90.00
_cell.angle_beta   90.00
_cell.angle_gamma   90.00
#
_symmetry.space_group_name_H-M   'P 1'
#
loop_
_entity.id
_entity.type
_entity.pdbx_description
1 polymer ?
#
loop_
_entity_poly.entity_id
_entity_poly.type
_entity_poly.pdbx_seq_one_letter_code
_entity_poly.pdbx_strand_id
1 'polypeptide(L)'
;MQKYYKAMKRMILSSVALVFLIPFILTIGIGYYYFANSLKASTISSIKRIVHDHGLMIESFLFERRADLEYAIASNRFEDVRQPEELRRIFYLLQRESSAFVDLGVFNEAGVHVAYHGP
;
A
#
# COMPACT_ATOMS: atom_id res chain seq x y z
N MET A 1 -42.93 -9.36 60.51
CA MET A 1 -42.23 -8.05 60.48
C MET A 1 -40.86 -8.11 59.81
N GLN A 2 -39.84 -8.78 60.37
CA GLN A 2 -38.46 -8.75 59.83
C GLN A 2 -38.28 -9.33 58.42
N LYS A 3 -38.97 -10.43 58.06
CA LYS A 3 -38.91 -11.02 56.71
C LYS A 3 -39.46 -10.07 55.64
N TYR A 4 -40.60 -9.42 55.93
CA TYR A 4 -41.21 -8.44 55.04
C TYR A 4 -40.31 -7.21 54.81
N TYR A 5 -39.68 -6.70 55.87
CA TYR A 5 -38.73 -5.59 55.75
C TYR A 5 -37.50 -5.94 54.90
N LYS A 6 -36.93 -7.15 55.06
CA LYS A 6 -35.82 -7.61 54.23
C LYS A 6 -36.20 -7.76 52.75
N ALA A 7 -37.39 -8.26 52.45
CA ALA A 7 -37.88 -8.36 51.08
C ALA A 7 -38.06 -6.98 50.44
N MET A 8 -38.69 -6.04 51.16
CA MET A 8 -38.90 -4.67 50.69
C MET A 8 -37.58 -3.91 50.47
N LYS A 9 -36.62 -4.05 51.40
CA LYS A 9 -35.28 -3.47 51.26
C LYS A 9 -34.53 -4.02 50.04
N ARG A 10 -34.61 -5.32 49.76
CA ARG A 10 -34.01 -5.93 48.56
C ARG A 10 -34.63 -5.40 47.28
N MET A 11 -35.96 -5.31 47.21
CA MET A 11 -36.66 -4.81 46.02
C MET A 11 -36.23 -3.37 45.67
N ILE A 12 -36.15 -2.49 46.67
CA ILE A 12 -35.73 -1.09 46.47
C ILE A 12 -34.28 -1.02 45.99
N LEU A 13 -33.36 -1.74 46.67
CA LEU A 13 -31.94 -1.75 46.29
C LEU A 13 -31.72 -2.31 44.87
N SER A 14 -32.42 -3.38 44.52
CA SER A 14 -32.38 -3.96 43.17
C SER A 14 -32.92 -2.97 42.12
N SER A 15 -34.00 -2.27 42.41
CA SER A 15 -34.59 -1.29 41.48
C SER A 15 -33.65 -0.11 41.23
N VAL A 16 -33.06 0.45 42.28
CA VAL A 16 -32.08 1.54 42.17
C VAL A 16 -30.84 1.09 41.40
N ALA A 17 -30.32 -0.11 41.71
CA ALA A 17 -29.19 -0.68 40.97
C ALA A 17 -29.51 -0.88 39.48
N LEU A 18 -30.71 -1.34 39.16
CA LEU A 18 -31.15 -1.57 37.78
C LEU A 18 -31.17 -0.26 36.98
N VAL A 19 -31.67 0.82 37.58
CA VAL A 19 -31.74 2.16 36.95
C VAL A 19 -30.35 2.69 36.57
N PHE A 20 -29.30 2.35 37.34
CA PHE A 20 -27.92 2.72 36.98
C PHE A 20 -27.24 1.74 36.05
N LEU A 21 -27.46 0.43 36.23
CA LEU A 21 -26.80 -0.61 35.45
C LEU A 21 -27.28 -0.62 33.99
N ILE A 22 -28.56 -0.40 33.73
CA ILE A 22 -29.09 -0.38 32.36
C ILE A 22 -28.40 0.68 31.48
N PRO A 23 -28.43 1.99 31.79
CA PRO A 23 -27.79 2.99 30.97
C PRO A 23 -26.27 2.81 30.91
N PHE A 24 -25.64 2.28 31.97
CA PHE A 24 -24.22 1.97 31.97
C PHE A 24 -23.87 0.87 30.96
N ILE A 25 -24.57 -0.26 30.99
CA ILE A 25 -24.37 -1.38 30.05
C ILE A 25 -24.66 -0.94 28.62
N LEU A 26 -25.73 -0.16 28.41
CA LEU A 26 -26.08 0.39 27.09
C LEU A 26 -24.97 1.30 26.56
N THR A 27 -24.43 2.19 27.39
CA THR A 27 -23.34 3.09 27.00
C THR A 27 -22.08 2.31 26.62
N ILE A 28 -21.73 1.27 27.38
CA ILE A 28 -20.60 0.39 27.06
C ILE A 28 -20.86 -0.35 25.73
N GLY A 29 -22.05 -0.91 25.54
CA GLY A 29 -22.39 -1.66 24.33
C GLY A 29 -22.33 -0.79 23.07
N ILE A 30 -22.95 0.40 23.13
CA ILE A 30 -22.94 1.38 22.04
C ILE A 30 -21.49 1.86 21.80
N GLY A 31 -20.78 2.24 22.86
CA GLY A 31 -19.40 2.70 22.77
C GLY A 31 -18.49 1.65 22.14
N TYR A 32 -18.58 0.39 22.58
CA TYR A 32 -17.82 -0.72 22.01
C TYR A 32 -18.14 -0.94 20.53
N TYR A 33 -19.42 -0.95 20.15
CA TYR A 33 -19.84 -1.14 18.77
C TYR A 33 -19.25 -0.07 17.84
N TYR A 34 -19.39 1.20 18.19
CA TYR A 34 -18.86 2.31 17.40
C TYR A 34 -17.33 2.34 17.40
N PHE A 35 -16.70 2.04 18.54
CA PHE A 35 -15.25 1.99 18.65
C PHE A 35 -14.65 0.89 17.77
N ALA A 36 -15.17 -0.33 17.85
CA ALA A 36 -14.70 -1.46 17.05
C ALA A 36 -14.89 -1.21 15.54
N ASN A 37 -16.04 -0.66 15.14
CA ASN A 37 -16.30 -0.32 13.75
C ASN A 37 -15.41 0.81 13.23
N SER A 38 -15.22 1.87 14.04
CA SER A 38 -14.35 3.00 13.69
C SER A 38 -12.89 2.56 13.53
N LEU A 39 -12.39 1.75 14.47
CA LEU A 39 -11.06 1.16 14.36
C LEU A 39 -10.91 0.33 13.08
N LYS A 40 -11.83 -0.60 12.83
CA LYS A 40 -11.81 -1.43 11.63
C LYS A 40 -11.82 -0.58 10.35
N ALA A 41 -12.71 0.40 10.28
CA ALA A 41 -12.82 1.29 9.12
C ALA A 41 -11.54 2.11 8.90
N SER A 42 -10.97 2.68 9.96
CA SER A 42 -9.74 3.47 9.91
C SER A 42 -8.53 2.61 9.49
N THR A 43 -8.39 1.40 10.04
CA THR A 43 -7.33 0.46 9.67
C THR A 43 -7.43 0.07 8.19
N ILE A 44 -8.63 -0.29 7.70
CA ILE A 44 -8.83 -0.65 6.28
C ILE A 44 -8.53 0.56 5.39
N SER A 45 -9.01 1.75 5.75
CA SER A 45 -8.76 2.98 4.99
C SER A 45 -7.25 3.30 4.91
N SER A 46 -6.53 3.10 6.02
CA SER A 46 -5.08 3.32 6.08
C SER A 46 -4.33 2.36 5.18
N ILE A 47 -4.66 1.07 5.21
CA ILE A 47 -4.03 0.06 4.34
C ILE A 47 -4.32 0.35 2.87
N LYS A 48 -5.58 0.70 2.52
CA LYS A 48 -5.93 1.07 1.15
C LYS A 48 -5.11 2.25 0.65
N ARG A 49 -4.93 3.27 1.48
CA ARG A 49 -4.09 4.43 1.15
C ARG A 49 -2.64 4.01 0.93
N ILE A 50 -2.07 3.22 1.83
CA ILE A 50 -0.68 2.73 1.67
C ILE A 50 -0.51 1.97 0.35
N VAL A 51 -1.42 1.05 0.03
CA VAL A 51 -1.36 0.27 -1.22
C VAL A 51 -1.49 1.18 -2.45
N HIS A 52 -2.40 2.15 -2.40
CA HIS A 52 -2.56 3.13 -3.47
C HIS A 52 -1.29 3.97 -3.67
N ASP A 53 -0.74 4.51 -2.59
CA ASP A 53 0.48 5.33 -2.62
C ASP A 53 1.68 4.51 -3.13
N HIS A 54 1.79 3.23 -2.76
CA HIS A 54 2.81 2.33 -3.32
C HIS A 54 2.59 2.07 -4.81
N GLY A 55 1.34 1.93 -5.27
CA GLY A 55 1.00 1.82 -6.68
C GLY A 55 1.50 3.02 -7.48
N LEU A 56 1.21 4.24 -7.00
CA LEU A 56 1.70 5.48 -7.60
C LEU A 56 3.24 5.55 -7.62
N MET A 57 3.89 5.08 -6.56
CA MET A 57 5.35 5.00 -6.50
C MET A 57 5.91 4.05 -7.58
N ILE A 58 5.29 2.88 -7.78
CA ILE A 58 5.68 1.94 -8.85
C ILE A 58 5.45 2.57 -10.23
N GLU A 59 4.32 3.24 -10.44
CA GLU A 59 4.03 3.94 -11.69
C GLU A 59 5.07 5.02 -11.99
N SER A 60 5.42 5.86 -11.00
CA SER A 60 6.47 6.88 -11.13
C SER A 60 7.82 6.25 -11.45
N PHE A 61 8.18 5.19 -10.73
CA PHE A 61 9.43 4.46 -10.96
C PHE A 61 9.51 3.94 -12.40
N LEU A 62 8.46 3.27 -12.90
CA LEU A 62 8.41 2.74 -14.26
C LEU A 62 8.37 3.86 -15.32
N PHE A 63 7.67 4.96 -15.03
CA PHE A 63 7.61 6.12 -15.91
C PHE A 63 8.99 6.73 -16.13
N GLU A 64 9.77 6.91 -15.06
CA GLU A 64 11.14 7.40 -15.15
C GLU A 64 12.02 6.44 -15.97
N ARG A 65 11.96 5.12 -15.72
CA ARG A 65 12.76 4.15 -16.49
C ARG A 65 12.39 4.15 -17.97
N ARG A 66 11.12 4.32 -18.29
CA ARG A 66 10.69 4.49 -19.69
C ARG A 66 11.27 5.77 -20.29
N ALA A 67 11.20 6.89 -19.58
CA ALA A 67 11.75 8.17 -20.04
C ALA A 67 13.28 8.08 -20.26
N ASP A 68 14.01 7.41 -19.37
CA ASP A 68 15.44 7.15 -19.49
C ASP A 68 15.75 6.34 -20.78
N LEU A 69 14.96 5.29 -21.06
CA LEU A 69 15.09 4.48 -22.28
C LEU A 69 14.70 5.25 -23.54
N GLU A 70 13.63 6.04 -23.50
CA GLU A 70 13.20 6.91 -24.62
C GLU A 70 14.31 7.92 -24.96
N TYR A 71 14.95 8.51 -23.95
CA TYR A 71 16.09 9.41 -24.14
C TYR A 71 17.30 8.68 -24.72
N ALA A 72 17.62 7.47 -24.22
CA ALA A 72 18.69 6.65 -24.75
C ALA A 72 18.48 6.30 -26.23
N ILE A 73 17.25 6.00 -26.65
CA ILE A 73 16.94 5.70 -28.05
C ILE A 73 16.95 6.98 -28.90
N ALA A 74 16.41 8.10 -28.40
CA ALA A 74 16.37 9.35 -29.14
C ALA A 74 17.76 9.97 -29.40
N SER A 75 18.75 9.64 -28.55
CA SER A 75 20.11 10.17 -28.63
C SER A 75 21.10 9.29 -29.42
N ASN A 76 20.68 8.10 -29.88
CA ASN A 76 21.55 7.16 -30.58
C ASN A 76 20.87 6.63 -31.84
N ARG A 77 21.64 6.35 -32.91
CA ARG A 77 21.08 5.71 -34.09
C ARG A 77 20.96 4.21 -33.86
N PHE A 78 19.98 3.59 -34.50
CA PHE A 78 19.77 2.16 -34.33
C PHE A 78 20.96 1.31 -34.79
N GLU A 79 21.71 1.77 -35.80
CA GLU A 79 22.95 1.12 -36.24
C GLU A 79 24.04 1.11 -35.17
N ASP A 80 24.04 2.11 -34.28
CA ASP A 80 24.98 2.23 -33.18
C ASP A 80 24.55 1.34 -32.01
N VAL A 81 23.27 1.35 -31.65
CA VAL A 81 22.71 0.56 -30.53
C VAL A 81 22.84 -0.96 -30.75
N ARG A 82 22.94 -1.41 -32.01
CA ARG A 82 23.22 -2.82 -32.36
C ARG A 82 24.67 -3.23 -32.14
N GLN A 83 25.60 -2.29 -31.99
CA GLN A 83 27.01 -2.60 -31.76
C GLN A 83 27.24 -2.88 -30.28
N PRO A 84 27.87 -4.03 -29.91
CA PRO A 84 28.06 -4.39 -28.51
C PRO A 84 28.78 -3.33 -27.66
N GLU A 85 29.75 -2.61 -28.25
CA GLU A 85 30.51 -1.58 -27.53
C GLU A 85 29.67 -0.35 -27.20
N GLU A 86 28.87 0.13 -28.16
CA GLU A 86 27.97 1.26 -27.95
C GLU A 86 26.81 0.90 -27.02
N LEU A 87 26.26 -0.32 -27.13
CA LEU A 87 25.25 -0.81 -26.20
C LEU A 87 25.77 -0.85 -24.76
N ARG A 88 27.01 -1.29 -24.54
CA ARG A 88 27.67 -1.24 -23.23
C ARG A 88 27.82 0.20 -22.73
N ARG A 89 28.17 1.14 -23.61
CA ARG A 89 28.27 2.57 -23.25
C ARG A 89 26.92 3.13 -22.79
N ILE A 90 25.86 2.85 -23.55
CA ILE A 90 24.49 3.26 -23.23
C ILE A 90 24.04 2.65 -21.90
N PHE A 91 24.29 1.35 -21.71
CA PHE A 91 23.98 0.65 -20.47
C PHE A 91 24.65 1.29 -19.26
N TYR A 92 25.93 1.63 -19.36
CA TYR A 92 26.65 2.31 -18.28
C TYR A 92 26.07 3.70 -17.96
N LEU A 93 25.63 4.45 -18.97
CA LEU A 93 24.97 5.73 -18.77
C LEU A 93 23.62 5.56 -18.05
N LEU A 94 22.82 4.59 -18.45
CA LEU A 94 21.55 4.25 -17.79
C LEU A 94 21.78 3.80 -16.34
N GLN A 95 22.78 2.96 -16.08
CA GLN A 95 23.13 2.54 -14.72
C GLN A 95 23.60 3.68 -13.82
N ARG A 96 24.22 4.72 -14.39
CA ARG A 96 24.64 5.90 -13.62
C ARG A 96 23.45 6.72 -13.13
N GLU A 97 22.38 6.80 -13.93
CA GLU A 97 21.14 7.48 -13.54
C GLU A 97 20.27 6.59 -12.63
N SER A 98 20.25 5.28 -12.88
CA SER A 98 19.52 4.32 -12.04
C SER A 98 20.17 2.93 -12.02
N SER A 99 20.53 2.46 -10.83
CA SER A 99 21.02 1.08 -10.63
C SER A 99 19.97 0.00 -10.87
N ALA A 100 18.73 0.37 -11.21
CA ALA A 100 17.65 -0.55 -11.53
C ALA A 100 17.81 -1.24 -12.90
N PHE A 101 18.65 -0.70 -13.80
CA PHE A 101 18.95 -1.33 -15.08
C PHE A 101 19.95 -2.49 -14.89
N VAL A 102 19.43 -3.72 -14.88
CA VAL A 102 20.22 -4.95 -14.69
C VAL A 102 20.76 -5.49 -16.02
N ASP A 103 19.96 -5.41 -17.07
CA ASP A 103 20.33 -5.79 -18.43
C ASP A 103 19.69 -4.83 -19.45
N LEU A 104 20.15 -4.92 -20.70
CA LEU A 104 19.62 -4.19 -21.84
C LEU A 104 19.68 -5.08 -23.09
N GLY A 105 18.51 -5.26 -23.72
CA GLY A 105 18.36 -6.03 -24.95
C GLY A 105 17.80 -5.18 -26.08
N VAL A 106 18.28 -5.42 -27.29
CA VAL A 106 17.89 -4.69 -28.51
C VAL A 106 17.26 -5.65 -29.48
N PHE A 107 15.99 -5.42 -29.82
CA PHE A 107 15.25 -6.23 -30.79
C PHE A 107 15.05 -5.44 -32.08
N ASN A 108 15.20 -6.12 -33.21
CA ASN A 108 14.85 -5.52 -34.50
C ASN A 108 13.35 -5.70 -34.82
N GLU A 109 12.91 -5.10 -35.92
CA GLU A 109 11.51 -5.15 -36.38
C GLU A 109 10.99 -6.57 -36.64
N ALA A 110 11.89 -7.53 -36.91
CA ALA A 110 11.55 -8.95 -37.06
C ALA A 110 11.48 -9.70 -35.72
N GLY A 111 11.64 -9.02 -34.59
CA GLY A 111 11.68 -9.60 -33.25
C GLY A 111 12.98 -10.33 -32.94
N VAL A 112 14.04 -10.17 -33.75
CA VAL A 112 15.34 -10.81 -33.51
C VAL A 112 16.13 -9.98 -32.51
N HIS A 113 16.64 -10.64 -31.47
CA HIS A 113 17.54 -10.05 -30.48
C HIS A 113 18.91 -9.83 -31.11
N VAL A 114 19.23 -8.59 -31.46
CA VAL A 114 20.41 -8.22 -32.26
C VAL A 114 21.60 -7.77 -31.41
N ALA A 115 21.36 -7.33 -30.18
CA ALA A 115 22.41 -7.00 -29.22
C ALA A 115 21.89 -7.13 -27.79
N TYR A 116 22.77 -7.50 -26.86
CA TYR A 116 22.47 -7.72 -25.45
C TYR A 116 23.65 -7.31 -24.58
N HIS A 117 23.36 -6.74 -23.41
CA HIS A 117 24.34 -6.50 -22.36
C HIS A 117 23.70 -6.70 -20.98
N GLY A 118 24.33 -7.50 -20.11
CA GLY A 118 23.85 -7.83 -18.77
C GLY A 118 24.89 -8.67 -18.02
N PRO A 119 24.63 -9.11 -16.77
CA PRO A 119 25.50 -10.01 -16.02
C PRO A 119 25.77 -11.35 -16.71
#